data_AF-A0A3D0HQ25-F1
#
_entry.id   AF-A0A3D0HQ25-F1
#
_cell.length_a   1.000
_cell.length_b   1.000
_cell.length_c   1.000
_cell.angle_alpha   90.00
_cell.angle_beta   90.00
_cell.angle_gamma   90.00
#
_symmetry.space_group_name_H-M   'P 1'
#
loop_
_entity.id
_entity.type
_entity.pdbx_description
1 polymer ?
#
loop_
_entity_poly.entity_id
_entity_poly.type
_entity_poly.pdbx_seq_one_letter_code
_entity_poly.pdbx_strand_id
1 'polypeptide(L)'
;MGIISLVLCTSMGLFSLTSQRKKAISPFVFFYFFWDFILLLSVLNLYEIYLPSDKAYFYIDLMLVSFFMGMMLRTSLGKKIVLRKYGFKHTPTHTPNKINFRIFYLLAFLSFFFLIKDGFQVLKFFESGIPLWQIRNWSLAPAGTNNPIMSSRSFVEEVIRTVILEPFGNVMTPMTCYYFMVKRNDKNSRFIFLITIVQLVLSSAIGGGGRLGFL
;
A
#
# COMPACT_ATOMS: atom_id res chain seq x y z
N MET A 1 -7.41 -21.10 17.22
CA MET A 1 -6.93 -19.70 17.38
C MET A 1 -7.91 -18.65 16.85
N GLY A 2 -8.56 -18.85 15.70
CA GLY A 2 -9.39 -17.79 15.07
C GLY A 2 -10.50 -17.15 15.89
N ILE A 3 -11.23 -17.90 16.73
CA ILE A 3 -12.24 -17.33 17.63
C ILE A 3 -11.60 -16.38 18.65
N ILE A 4 -10.42 -16.72 19.17
CA ILE A 4 -9.68 -15.89 20.12
C ILE A 4 -9.25 -14.58 19.44
N SER A 5 -8.70 -14.66 18.23
CA SER A 5 -8.33 -13.49 17.43
C SER A 5 -9.52 -12.59 17.12
N LEU A 6 -10.69 -13.16 16.85
CA LEU A 6 -11.93 -12.42 16.60
C LEU A 6 -12.45 -11.71 17.86
N VAL A 7 -12.47 -12.38 19.01
CA VAL A 7 -12.83 -11.76 20.30
C VAL A 7 -11.85 -10.64 20.68
N LEU A 8 -10.57 -10.83 20.39
CA LEU A 8 -9.54 -9.81 20.59
C LEU A 8 -9.75 -8.61 19.65
N CYS A 9 -10.02 -8.84 18.37
CA CYS A 9 -10.25 -7.79 17.38
C CYS A 9 -11.52 -6.97 17.71
N THR A 10 -12.64 -7.64 17.97
CA THR A 10 -13.92 -7.01 18.36
C THR A 10 -13.76 -6.13 19.60
N SER A 11 -13.13 -6.64 20.66
CA SER A 11 -12.94 -5.89 21.91
C SER A 11 -12.07 -4.63 21.71
N MET A 12 -10.98 -4.73 20.94
CA MET A 12 -10.15 -3.57 20.59
C MET A 12 -10.87 -2.56 19.69
N GLY A 13 -11.69 -3.05 18.75
CA GLY A 13 -12.53 -2.23 17.88
C GLY A 13 -13.57 -1.42 18.66
N LEU A 14 -14.28 -2.06 19.59
CA LEU A 14 -15.24 -1.40 20.48
C LEU A 14 -14.57 -0.38 21.41
N PHE A 15 -13.39 -0.72 21.95
CA PHE A 15 -12.59 0.23 22.73
C PHE A 15 -12.20 1.46 21.88
N SER A 16 -11.74 1.23 20.64
CA SER A 16 -11.39 2.32 19.71
C SER A 16 -12.59 3.23 19.43
N LEU A 17 -13.78 2.67 19.26
CA LEU A 17 -15.02 3.40 18.99
C LEU A 17 -15.46 4.25 20.19
N THR A 18 -15.33 3.72 21.40
CA THR A 18 -15.65 4.46 22.64
C THR A 18 -14.59 5.49 23.02
N SER A 19 -13.32 5.29 22.65
CA SER A 19 -12.21 6.21 22.89
C SER A 19 -12.21 7.39 21.90
N GLN A 20 -12.61 7.16 20.64
CA GLN A 20 -12.56 8.14 19.55
C GLN A 20 -13.89 8.89 19.31
N ARG A 21 -14.72 9.09 20.35
CA ARG A 21 -16.13 9.57 20.36
C ARG A 21 -16.56 10.69 19.36
N LYS A 22 -15.63 11.39 18.72
CA LYS A 22 -15.90 12.51 17.81
C LYS A 22 -15.92 12.16 16.31
N LYS A 23 -15.47 10.97 15.88
CA LYS A 23 -15.56 10.53 14.48
C LYS A 23 -15.72 9.01 14.40
N ALA A 24 -16.92 8.53 14.06
CA ALA A 24 -17.17 7.10 13.79
C ALA A 24 -16.27 6.57 12.66
N ILE A 25 -15.89 7.44 11.72
CA ILE A 25 -14.92 7.15 10.64
C ILE A 25 -13.52 7.60 11.09
N SER A 26 -13.05 7.09 12.23
CA SER A 26 -11.63 7.21 12.55
C SER A 26 -10.87 6.07 11.86
N PRO A 27 -9.65 6.31 11.33
CA PRO A 27 -8.86 5.26 10.68
C PRO A 27 -8.63 4.03 11.57
N PHE A 28 -8.62 4.22 12.90
CA PHE A 28 -8.49 3.14 13.88
C PHE A 28 -9.72 2.23 13.90
N VAL A 29 -10.91 2.82 13.99
CA VAL A 29 -12.18 2.07 13.99
C VAL A 29 -12.32 1.31 12.67
N PHE A 30 -12.03 1.97 11.55
CA PHE A 30 -12.08 1.33 10.23
C PHE A 30 -11.14 0.12 10.14
N PHE A 31 -9.90 0.25 10.63
CA PHE A 31 -8.93 -0.84 10.62
C PHE A 31 -9.42 -2.07 11.39
N TYR A 32 -9.92 -1.90 12.63
CA TYR A 32 -10.41 -3.03 13.42
C TYR A 32 -11.67 -3.65 12.83
N PHE A 33 -12.64 -2.85 12.39
CA PHE A 33 -13.86 -3.39 11.77
C PHE A 33 -13.58 -4.15 10.46
N PHE A 34 -12.61 -3.69 9.68
CA PHE A 34 -12.20 -4.38 8.46
C PHE A 34 -11.55 -5.74 8.76
N TRP A 35 -10.66 -5.80 9.74
CA TRP A 35 -10.05 -7.06 10.17
C TRP A 35 -11.02 -7.99 10.87
N ASP A 36 -11.95 -7.45 11.64
CA ASP A 36 -13.01 -8.21 12.30
C ASP A 36 -13.90 -8.90 11.26
N PHE A 37 -14.26 -8.19 10.19
CA PHE A 37 -14.99 -8.76 9.06
C PHE A 37 -14.21 -9.90 8.37
N ILE A 38 -12.90 -9.72 8.12
CA ILE A 38 -12.05 -10.76 7.52
C ILE A 38 -11.95 -11.98 8.43
N LEU A 39 -11.73 -11.79 9.73
CA LEU A 39 -11.64 -12.87 10.71
C LEU A 39 -12.98 -13.62 10.83
N LEU A 40 -14.10 -12.91 10.76
CA LEU A 40 -15.43 -13.50 10.80
C LEU A 40 -15.67 -14.40 9.59
N LEU A 41 -15.34 -13.93 8.38
CA LEU A 41 -15.41 -14.73 7.16
C LEU A 41 -14.51 -15.97 7.24
N SER A 42 -13.31 -15.81 7.79
CA SER A 42 -12.34 -16.90 7.97
C SER A 42 -12.80 -17.95 8.98
N VAL A 43 -13.38 -17.54 10.12
CA VAL A 43 -13.90 -18.47 11.14
C VAL A 43 -15.13 -19.22 10.65
N LEU A 44 -16.00 -18.56 9.88
CA LEU A 44 -17.18 -19.18 9.28
C LEU A 44 -16.85 -20.03 8.03
N ASN A 45 -15.58 -20.05 7.61
CA ASN A 45 -15.11 -20.73 6.39
C ASN A 45 -15.96 -20.37 5.15
N LEU A 46 -16.37 -19.10 5.07
CA LEU A 46 -17.15 -18.58 3.95
C LEU A 46 -16.19 -18.25 2.79
N TYR A 47 -16.65 -18.47 1.56
CA TYR A 47 -15.92 -18.13 0.32
C TYR A 47 -14.59 -18.88 0.12
N GLU A 48 -14.48 -20.14 0.59
CA GLU A 48 -13.27 -20.97 0.47
C GLU A 48 -12.01 -20.31 1.07
N ILE A 49 -12.19 -19.40 2.04
CA ILE A 49 -11.09 -18.84 2.79
C ILE A 49 -10.54 -19.93 3.69
N TYR A 50 -9.45 -20.56 3.26
CA TYR A 50 -8.72 -21.58 4.02
C TYR A 50 -8.56 -21.17 5.47
N LEU A 51 -8.85 -22.10 6.40
CA LEU A 51 -8.54 -21.89 7.81
C LEU A 51 -7.04 -21.55 7.93
N PRO A 52 -6.69 -20.33 8.38
CA PRO A 52 -5.31 -19.95 8.58
C PRO A 52 -4.64 -20.90 9.55
N SER A 53 -3.38 -21.23 9.28
CA SER A 53 -2.55 -21.95 10.26
C SER A 53 -2.48 -21.16 11.57
N ASP A 54 -2.28 -21.84 12.71
CA ASP A 54 -2.15 -21.16 14.01
C ASP A 54 -1.02 -20.11 14.03
N LYS A 55 0.05 -20.33 13.25
CA LYS A 55 1.12 -19.34 13.05
C LYS A 55 0.63 -18.06 12.38
N ALA A 56 -0.30 -18.18 11.43
CA ALA A 56 -0.88 -17.02 10.75
C ALA A 56 -1.77 -16.22 11.70
N TYR A 57 -2.59 -16.89 12.52
CA TYR A 57 -3.36 -16.22 13.58
C TYR A 57 -2.47 -15.48 14.57
N PHE A 58 -1.35 -16.09 14.99
CA PHE A 58 -0.38 -15.42 15.85
C PHE A 58 0.16 -14.12 15.24
N TYR A 59 0.50 -14.10 13.94
CA TYR A 59 0.95 -12.87 13.28
C TYR A 59 -0.15 -11.81 13.17
N ILE A 60 -1.40 -12.23 12.94
CA ILE A 60 -2.54 -11.31 12.93
C ILE A 60 -2.73 -10.69 14.32
N ASP A 61 -2.70 -11.50 15.38
CA ASP A 61 -2.83 -11.02 16.75
C ASP A 61 -1.70 -10.06 17.13
N LEU A 62 -0.46 -10.37 16.74
CA LEU A 62 0.70 -9.49 16.95
C LEU A 62 0.51 -8.13 16.26
N MET A 63 0.01 -8.13 15.03
CA MET A 63 -0.32 -6.89 14.30
C MET A 63 -1.43 -6.09 15.01
N LEU A 64 -2.52 -6.74 15.43
CA LEU A 64 -3.64 -6.09 16.13
C LEU A 64 -3.18 -5.45 17.45
N VAL A 65 -2.43 -6.19 18.26
CA VAL A 65 -1.88 -5.71 19.54
C VAL A 65 -0.90 -4.55 19.32
N SER A 66 0.00 -4.67 18.35
CA SER A 66 0.98 -3.60 18.04
C SER A 66 0.30 -2.32 17.59
N PHE A 67 -0.74 -2.43 16.75
CA PHE A 67 -1.53 -1.29 16.31
C PHE A 67 -2.32 -0.66 17.47
N PHE A 68 -2.88 -1.48 18.36
CA PHE A 68 -3.56 -1.00 19.58
C PHE A 68 -2.62 -0.24 20.50
N MET A 69 -1.41 -0.76 20.73
CA MET A 69 -0.39 -0.11 21.52
C MET A 69 0.01 1.25 20.92
N GLY A 70 0.17 1.34 19.60
CA GLY A 70 0.40 2.60 18.90
C GLY A 70 -0.74 3.61 19.07
N MET A 71 -2.00 3.14 19.06
CA MET A 71 -3.17 3.97 19.34
C MET A 71 -3.19 4.47 20.80
N MET A 72 -2.87 3.61 21.77
CA MET A 72 -2.79 3.98 23.19
C MET A 72 -1.68 5.01 23.43
N LEU A 73 -0.51 4.79 22.83
CA LEU A 73 0.60 5.74 22.89
C LEU A 73 0.20 7.09 22.30
N ARG A 74 -0.45 7.12 21.13
CA ARG A 74 -0.92 8.36 20.52
C ARG A 74 -1.96 9.08 21.39
N THR A 75 -2.91 8.36 21.98
CA THR A 75 -3.96 8.98 22.80
C THR A 75 -3.42 9.50 24.13
N SER A 76 -2.45 8.80 24.74
CA SER A 76 -1.77 9.21 25.98
C SER A 76 -0.75 10.36 25.76
N LEU A 77 0.04 10.29 24.68
CA LEU A 77 1.08 11.29 24.36
C LEU A 77 0.56 12.48 23.54
N GLY A 78 -0.63 12.35 22.95
CA GLY A 78 -1.20 13.21 21.89
C GLY A 78 -1.58 14.64 22.26
N LYS A 79 -1.23 15.11 23.46
CA LYS A 79 -1.22 16.55 23.81
C LYS A 79 0.17 17.10 24.14
N LYS A 80 1.14 16.26 24.52
CA LYS A 80 2.48 16.70 24.91
C LYS A 80 3.49 16.63 23.78
N ILE A 81 3.29 15.73 22.81
CA ILE A 81 4.05 15.70 21.56
C ILE A 81 3.26 16.46 20.48
N VAL A 82 2.81 17.66 20.80
CA VAL A 82 2.75 18.67 19.74
C VAL A 82 4.21 18.91 19.45
N LEU A 83 4.72 18.34 18.35
CA LEU A 83 5.96 18.79 17.72
C LEU A 83 6.01 20.28 17.95
N ARG A 84 6.88 20.71 18.88
CA ARG A 84 7.01 22.10 19.28
C ARG A 84 6.97 22.83 17.97
N LYS A 85 5.95 23.68 17.76
CA LYS A 85 5.93 24.63 16.65
C LYS A 85 7.15 25.51 16.92
N TYR A 86 8.35 25.01 16.62
CA TYR A 86 9.46 25.84 16.27
C TYR A 86 8.91 26.58 15.08
N GLY A 87 8.51 27.82 15.35
CA GLY A 87 8.28 28.78 14.30
C GLY A 87 9.57 28.83 13.52
N PHE A 88 9.66 28.00 12.48
CA PHE A 88 10.40 28.36 11.29
C PHE A 88 9.73 29.66 10.84
N LYS A 89 10.24 30.78 11.37
CA LYS A 89 10.28 32.01 10.61
C LYS A 89 10.90 31.58 9.29
N HIS A 90 10.05 31.37 8.29
CA HIS A 90 10.48 31.20 6.92
C HIS A 90 11.22 32.48 6.56
N THR A 91 12.54 32.48 6.76
CA THR A 91 13.41 33.32 5.96
C THR A 91 13.16 32.91 4.50
N PRO A 92 12.74 33.83 3.61
CA PRO A 92 12.14 33.50 2.33
C PRO A 92 13.19 33.13 1.25
N THR A 93 14.32 32.53 1.63
CA THR A 93 15.50 32.43 0.75
C THR A 93 15.96 31.03 0.40
N HIS A 94 15.29 29.97 0.86
CA HIS A 94 15.41 28.67 0.22
C HIS A 94 14.15 28.39 -0.58
N THR A 95 14.24 28.57 -1.90
CA THR A 95 13.30 27.95 -2.83
C THR A 95 13.23 26.47 -2.44
N PRO A 96 12.07 25.96 -1.96
CA PRO A 96 11.97 24.56 -1.58
C PRO A 96 12.27 23.77 -2.85
N ASN A 97 13.33 22.95 -2.85
CA ASN A 97 13.75 22.14 -3.99
C ASN A 97 12.51 21.58 -4.69
N LYS A 98 12.15 22.23 -5.81
CA LYS A 98 10.92 21.91 -6.52
C LYS A 98 11.22 20.65 -7.31
N ILE A 99 10.37 19.64 -7.15
CA ILE A 99 10.41 18.49 -8.04
C ILE A 99 10.36 19.00 -9.47
N ASN A 100 11.21 18.44 -10.33
CA ASN A 100 11.05 18.65 -11.75
C ASN A 100 9.84 17.85 -12.23
N PHE A 101 8.67 18.51 -12.27
CA PHE A 101 7.41 17.88 -12.66
C PHE A 101 7.47 17.25 -14.06
N ARG A 102 8.29 17.79 -14.98
CA ARG A 102 8.44 17.22 -16.32
C ARG A 102 9.04 15.81 -16.26
N ILE A 103 10.10 15.64 -15.47
CA ILE A 103 10.75 14.34 -15.25
C ILE A 103 9.80 13.39 -14.53
N PHE A 104 9.09 13.89 -13.51
CA PHE A 104 8.11 13.08 -12.78
C PHE A 104 7.03 12.51 -13.70
N TYR A 105 6.41 13.36 -14.54
CA TYR A 105 5.36 12.90 -15.44
C TYR A 105 5.88 11.97 -16.54
N LEU A 106 7.11 12.18 -17.01
CA LEU A 106 7.75 11.28 -17.97
C LEU A 106 7.97 9.89 -17.36
N LEU A 107 8.52 9.81 -16.15
CA LEU A 107 8.75 8.54 -15.45
C LEU A 107 7.44 7.85 -15.07
N ALA A 108 6.43 8.59 -14.62
CA ALA A 108 5.10 8.06 -14.37
C ALA A 108 4.46 7.48 -15.64
N PHE A 109 4.57 8.19 -16.77
CA PHE A 109 4.09 7.70 -18.06
C PHE A 109 4.81 6.41 -18.49
N LEU A 110 6.14 6.36 -18.34
CA LEU A 110 6.93 5.18 -18.66
C LEU A 110 6.52 3.98 -17.78
N SER A 111 6.31 4.22 -16.48
CA SER A 111 5.79 3.22 -15.54
C SER A 111 4.43 2.68 -15.97
N PHE A 112 3.50 3.56 -16.36
CA PHE A 112 2.18 3.15 -16.87
C PHE A 112 2.27 2.31 -18.15
N PHE A 113 3.13 2.71 -19.09
CA PHE A 113 3.32 1.97 -20.34
C PHE A 113 3.74 0.51 -20.06
N PHE A 114 4.72 0.32 -19.18
CA PHE A 114 5.21 -0.99 -18.81
C PHE A 114 4.21 -1.80 -17.97
N LEU A 115 3.48 -1.16 -17.06
CA LEU A 115 2.37 -1.78 -16.32
C LEU A 115 1.28 -2.30 -17.28
N ILE A 116 0.87 -1.50 -18.26
CA ILE A 116 -0.16 -1.91 -19.23
C ILE A 116 0.33 -3.11 -20.05
N LYS A 117 1.59 -3.09 -20.50
CA LYS A 117 2.21 -4.23 -21.19
C LYS A 117 2.16 -5.50 -20.33
N ASP A 118 2.53 -5.41 -19.06
CA ASP A 118 2.48 -6.52 -18.12
C ASP A 118 1.02 -6.99 -17.91
N GLY A 119 0.06 -6.06 -17.85
CA GLY A 119 -1.37 -6.36 -17.75
C GLY A 119 -1.90 -7.18 -18.92
N PHE A 120 -1.51 -6.86 -20.17
CA PHE A 120 -1.86 -7.67 -21.34
C PHE A 120 -1.30 -9.09 -21.25
N GLN A 121 -0.08 -9.23 -20.74
CA GLN A 121 0.54 -10.54 -20.58
C GLN A 121 -0.13 -11.37 -19.48
N VAL A 122 -0.49 -10.73 -18.36
CA VAL A 122 -1.27 -11.36 -17.28
C VAL A 122 -2.63 -11.82 -17.79
N LEU A 123 -3.35 -11.00 -18.57
CA LEU A 123 -4.62 -11.37 -19.18
C LEU A 123 -4.48 -12.59 -20.11
N LYS A 124 -3.47 -12.60 -20.97
CA LYS A 124 -3.19 -13.72 -21.87
C LYS A 124 -2.94 -15.03 -21.10
N PHE A 125 -2.18 -14.98 -20.01
CA PHE A 125 -1.93 -16.17 -19.19
C PHE A 125 -3.16 -16.61 -18.40
N PHE A 126 -3.96 -15.66 -17.93
CA PHE A 126 -5.22 -15.94 -17.26
C PHE A 126 -6.22 -16.63 -18.21
N GLU A 127 -6.37 -16.13 -19.44
CA GLU A 127 -7.20 -16.76 -20.48
C GLU A 127 -6.73 -18.17 -20.85
N SER A 128 -5.42 -18.43 -20.75
CA SER A 128 -4.86 -19.77 -20.94
C SER A 128 -5.09 -20.74 -19.77
N GLY A 129 -5.83 -20.33 -18.73
CA GLY A 129 -6.19 -21.16 -17.57
C GLY A 129 -5.11 -21.22 -16.49
N ILE A 130 -4.08 -20.36 -16.55
CA ILE A 130 -3.03 -20.33 -15.53
C ILE A 130 -3.57 -19.59 -14.30
N PRO A 131 -3.47 -20.19 -13.10
CA PRO A 131 -4.00 -19.56 -11.90
C PRO A 131 -3.22 -18.29 -11.53
N LEU A 132 -3.94 -17.26 -11.08
CA LEU A 132 -3.40 -15.93 -10.75
C LEU A 132 -2.24 -15.96 -9.75
N TRP A 133 -2.23 -16.92 -8.81
CA TRP A 133 -1.13 -17.06 -7.85
C TRP A 133 0.20 -17.45 -8.52
N GLN A 134 0.14 -18.23 -9.59
CA GLN A 134 1.33 -18.66 -10.34
C GLN A 134 1.87 -17.51 -11.20
N ILE A 135 0.98 -16.79 -11.87
CA ILE A 135 1.31 -15.57 -12.63
C ILE A 135 1.98 -14.54 -11.71
N ARG A 136 1.44 -14.37 -10.49
CA ARG A 136 2.01 -13.50 -9.46
C ARG A 136 3.42 -13.94 -9.05
N ASN A 137 3.65 -15.23 -8.86
CA ASN A 137 4.98 -15.73 -8.49
C ASN A 137 6.00 -15.45 -9.60
N TRP A 138 5.59 -15.52 -10.87
CA TRP A 138 6.45 -15.15 -11.99
C TRP A 138 6.75 -13.65 -12.03
N SER A 139 5.78 -12.78 -11.71
CA SER A 139 6.00 -11.33 -11.68
C SER A 139 6.91 -10.87 -10.53
N LEU A 140 7.01 -11.64 -9.44
CA LEU A 140 7.84 -11.34 -8.28
C LEU A 140 9.21 -12.02 -8.32
N ALA A 141 9.47 -12.84 -9.34
CA ALA A 141 10.73 -13.55 -9.44
C ALA A 141 11.88 -12.58 -9.78
N PRO A 142 13.09 -12.82 -9.25
CA PRO A 142 14.24 -11.97 -9.55
C PRO A 142 14.64 -12.07 -11.02
N ALA A 143 15.23 -10.98 -11.53
CA ALA A 143 15.78 -10.89 -12.87
C ALA A 143 16.76 -12.03 -13.16
N GLY A 144 16.61 -12.67 -14.33
CA GLY A 144 17.40 -13.85 -14.74
C GLY A 144 16.75 -15.20 -14.43
N THR A 145 15.55 -15.22 -13.83
CA THR A 145 14.78 -16.47 -13.71
C THR A 145 14.08 -16.82 -15.03
N ASN A 146 14.15 -18.10 -15.42
CA ASN A 146 13.44 -18.61 -16.59
C ASN A 146 11.94 -18.73 -16.29
N ASN A 147 11.21 -17.62 -16.47
CA ASN A 147 9.77 -17.61 -16.36
C ASN A 147 9.14 -16.90 -17.58
N PRO A 148 7.87 -17.22 -17.90
CA PRO A 148 7.21 -16.73 -19.13
C PRO A 148 7.06 -15.20 -19.19
N ILE A 149 7.03 -14.54 -18.03
CA ILE A 149 6.88 -13.08 -17.89
C ILE A 149 8.21 -12.34 -18.06
N MET A 150 9.31 -12.93 -17.58
CA MET A 150 10.64 -12.36 -17.72
C MET A 150 11.25 -12.69 -19.08
N SER A 151 10.94 -13.85 -19.65
CA SER A 151 11.39 -14.21 -20.99
C SER A 151 10.79 -13.34 -22.10
N SER A 152 9.67 -12.65 -21.85
CA SER A 152 9.06 -11.70 -22.80
C SER A 152 9.66 -10.30 -22.74
N ARG A 153 10.54 -10.03 -21.76
CA ARG A 153 11.18 -8.72 -21.57
C ARG A 153 12.50 -8.68 -22.31
N SER A 154 12.75 -7.56 -22.98
CA SER A 154 14.06 -7.32 -23.58
C SER A 154 15.09 -6.93 -22.50
N PHE A 155 16.37 -7.17 -22.76
CA PHE A 155 17.44 -6.75 -21.84
C PHE A 155 17.39 -5.24 -21.52
N VAL A 156 17.14 -4.41 -22.54
CA VAL A 156 17.04 -2.95 -22.38
C VAL A 156 15.85 -2.57 -21.51
N GLU A 157 14.72 -3.25 -21.69
CA GLU A 157 13.53 -3.05 -20.87
C GLU A 157 13.77 -3.40 -19.40
N GLU A 158 14.45 -4.51 -19.14
CA GLU A 158 14.76 -4.94 -17.77
C GLU A 158 15.69 -3.93 -17.07
N VAL A 159 16.73 -3.45 -17.78
CA VAL A 159 17.62 -2.41 -17.26
C VAL A 159 16.85 -1.13 -16.93
N ILE A 160 15.96 -0.67 -17.80
CA ILE A 160 15.14 0.53 -17.55
C ILE A 160 14.24 0.32 -16.33
N ARG A 161 13.60 -0.84 -16.21
CA ARG A 161 12.71 -1.15 -15.09
C ARG A 161 13.47 -1.14 -13.77
N THR A 162 14.52 -1.95 -13.64
CA THR A 162 15.25 -2.13 -12.39
C THR A 162 16.06 -0.90 -11.98
N VAL A 163 16.71 -0.21 -12.93
CA VAL A 163 17.59 0.91 -12.59
C VAL A 163 16.83 2.22 -12.42
N ILE A 164 15.74 2.43 -13.17
CA ILE A 164 15.04 3.73 -13.22
C ILE A 164 13.66 3.64 -12.58
N LEU A 165 12.84 2.66 -12.95
CA LEU A 165 11.42 2.64 -12.57
C LEU A 165 11.18 2.11 -11.17
N GLU A 166 11.85 1.04 -10.72
CA GLU A 166 11.67 0.52 -9.35
C GLU A 166 12.08 1.57 -8.30
N PRO A 167 13.24 2.26 -8.41
CA PRO A 167 13.58 3.32 -7.46
C PRO A 167 12.59 4.48 -7.51
N PHE A 168 12.12 4.85 -8.72
CA PHE A 168 11.10 5.87 -8.87
C PHE A 168 9.77 5.50 -8.21
N GLY A 169 9.28 4.27 -8.42
CA GLY A 169 8.06 3.73 -7.81
C GLY A 169 8.12 3.75 -6.29
N ASN A 170 9.26 3.36 -5.73
CA ASN A 170 9.52 3.38 -4.29
C ASN A 170 9.50 4.79 -3.68
N VAL A 171 10.00 5.79 -4.41
CA VAL A 171 10.02 7.20 -3.95
C VAL A 171 8.69 7.91 -4.23
N MET A 172 7.91 7.45 -5.18
CA MET A 172 6.71 8.15 -5.66
C MET A 172 5.67 8.37 -4.54
N THR A 173 5.43 7.36 -3.71
CA THR A 173 4.47 7.42 -2.59
C THR A 173 4.88 8.41 -1.50
N PRO A 174 6.08 8.32 -0.89
CA PRO A 174 6.48 9.27 0.15
C PRO A 174 6.58 10.71 -0.39
N MET A 175 7.02 10.88 -1.64
CA MET A 175 7.09 12.17 -2.33
C MET A 175 5.72 12.80 -2.53
N THR A 176 4.73 12.00 -2.94
CA THR A 176 3.33 12.40 -3.09
C THR A 176 2.72 12.79 -1.75
N CYS A 177 2.96 12.00 -0.70
CA CYS A 177 2.51 12.34 0.66
C CYS A 177 3.09 13.68 1.11
N TYR A 178 4.39 13.93 0.90
CA TYR A 178 5.02 15.21 1.24
C TYR A 178 4.36 16.38 0.49
N TYR A 179 4.19 16.26 -0.83
CA TYR A 179 3.59 17.34 -1.63
C TYR A 179 2.12 17.59 -1.28
N PHE A 180 1.34 16.53 -1.08
CA PHE A 180 -0.08 16.63 -0.74
C PHE A 180 -0.32 17.22 0.66
N MET A 181 0.52 16.86 1.64
CA MET A 181 0.37 17.34 3.02
C MET A 181 0.97 18.73 3.25
N VAL A 182 2.12 19.05 2.62
CA VAL A 182 2.83 20.33 2.83
C VAL A 182 2.36 21.42 1.87
N LYS A 183 2.21 21.12 0.58
CA LYS A 183 1.71 22.07 -0.44
C LYS A 183 0.22 21.85 -0.70
N ARG A 184 -0.53 21.82 0.40
CA ARG A 184 -1.98 21.65 0.39
C ARG A 184 -2.58 22.76 -0.48
N ASN A 185 -3.22 22.37 -1.58
CA ASN A 185 -3.99 23.19 -2.53
C ASN A 185 -3.37 23.53 -3.90
N ASP A 186 -2.20 23.01 -4.25
CA ASP A 186 -1.64 23.19 -5.61
C ASP A 186 -2.26 22.19 -6.62
N LYS A 187 -2.62 22.64 -7.83
CA LYS A 187 -3.23 21.78 -8.87
C LYS A 187 -2.35 20.57 -9.20
N ASN A 188 -1.03 20.79 -9.27
CA ASN A 188 -0.05 19.74 -9.54
C ASN A 188 0.02 18.71 -8.39
N SER A 189 -0.17 19.13 -7.14
CA SER A 189 -0.14 18.21 -6.00
C SER A 189 -1.33 17.24 -6.02
N ARG A 190 -2.52 17.71 -6.43
CA ARG A 190 -3.70 16.84 -6.58
C ARG A 190 -3.51 15.86 -7.75
N PHE A 191 -2.88 16.32 -8.83
CA PHE A 191 -2.64 15.49 -10.00
C PHE A 191 -1.61 14.39 -9.75
N ILE A 192 -0.51 14.70 -9.04
CA ILE A 192 0.48 13.70 -8.58
C ILE A 192 -0.19 12.65 -7.67
N PHE A 193 -1.06 13.09 -6.76
CA PHE A 193 -1.80 12.18 -5.89
C PHE A 193 -2.69 11.22 -6.68
N LEU A 194 -3.42 11.74 -7.67
CA LEU A 194 -4.24 10.92 -8.55
C LEU A 194 -3.42 9.91 -9.34
N ILE A 195 -2.31 10.34 -9.96
CA ILE A 195 -1.37 9.45 -10.67
C ILE A 195 -0.90 8.33 -9.76
N THR A 196 -0.55 8.66 -8.52
CA THR A 196 -0.03 7.69 -7.56
C THR A 196 -1.06 6.65 -7.15
N ILE A 197 -2.31 7.07 -6.94
CA ILE A 197 -3.41 6.14 -6.68
C ILE A 197 -3.65 5.23 -7.88
N VAL A 198 -3.72 5.80 -9.09
CA VAL A 198 -3.98 5.01 -10.31
C VAL A 198 -2.87 3.99 -10.53
N GLN A 199 -1.60 4.38 -10.35
CA GLN A 199 -0.46 3.45 -10.44
C GLN A 199 -0.54 2.34 -9.40
N LEU A 200 -0.88 2.67 -8.16
CA LEU A 200 -0.99 1.70 -7.07
C LEU A 200 -2.13 0.69 -7.30
N VAL A 201 -3.28 1.15 -7.79
CA VAL A 201 -4.42 0.29 -8.16
C VAL A 201 -4.04 -0.61 -9.33
N LEU A 202 -3.45 -0.07 -10.40
CA LEU A 202 -3.00 -0.86 -11.55
C LEU A 202 -1.96 -1.92 -11.15
N SER A 203 -0.93 -1.51 -10.40
CA SER A 203 0.12 -2.41 -9.94
C SER A 203 -0.43 -3.55 -9.09
N SER A 204 -1.42 -3.26 -8.24
CA SER A 204 -2.08 -4.28 -7.42
C SER A 204 -2.94 -5.24 -8.25
N ALA A 205 -3.64 -4.73 -9.27
CA ALA A 205 -4.43 -5.56 -10.17
C ALA A 205 -3.55 -6.49 -11.02
N ILE A 206 -2.46 -5.95 -11.56
CA ILE A 206 -1.51 -6.69 -12.42
C ILE A 206 -0.67 -7.67 -11.58
N GLY A 207 -0.31 -7.33 -10.35
CA GLY A 207 0.41 -8.19 -9.42
C GLY A 207 -0.41 -9.34 -8.80
N GLY A 208 -1.62 -9.60 -9.29
CA GLY A 208 -2.47 -10.72 -8.85
C GLY A 208 -3.24 -10.45 -7.56
N GLY A 209 -3.54 -9.19 -7.23
CA GLY A 209 -4.59 -8.79 -6.28
C GLY A 209 -4.33 -9.02 -4.78
N GLY A 210 -3.23 -9.69 -4.39
CA GLY A 210 -3.02 -10.10 -3.00
C GLY A 210 -2.33 -9.10 -2.08
N ARG A 211 -1.60 -8.10 -2.62
CA ARG A 211 -0.90 -7.05 -1.87
C ARG A 211 -0.81 -5.77 -2.72
N LEU A 212 -0.79 -4.61 -2.07
CA LEU A 212 -0.32 -3.36 -2.68
C LEU A 212 1.18 -3.50 -2.99
N GLY A 213 1.49 -4.12 -4.12
CA GLY A 213 2.86 -4.29 -4.59
C GLY A 213 3.32 -3.02 -5.28
N PHE A 214 4.40 -2.42 -4.77
CA PHE A 214 5.22 -1.53 -5.57
C PHE A 214 6.06 -2.42 -6.51
N LEU A 215 5.94 -2.19 -7.81
CA LEU A 215 6.99 -2.55 -8.76
C LEU A 215 8.08 -1.49 -8.62
#